data_AF-A0A1W1YG01-F1
#
_entry.id   AF-A0A1W1YG01-F1
#
_cell.length_a   1.000
_cell.length_b   1.000
_cell.length_c   1.000
_cell.angle_alpha   90.00
_cell.angle_beta   90.00
_cell.angle_gamma   90.00
#
_symmetry.space_group_name_H-M   'P 1'
#
loop_
_entity.id
_entity.type
_entity.pdbx_description
1 polymer ?
#
loop_
_entity_poly.entity_id
_entity_poly.type
_entity_poly.pdbx_seq_one_letter_code
_entity_poly.pdbx_strand_id
1 'polypeptide(L)' 'MFEYRVETYSVKNAEIEMNRLASEGWRVVAVCPNQAMGFGVIVTYERQR' A
#
# COMPACT_ATOMS: atom_id res chain seq x y z
N MET A 1 -4.16 5.79 18.65
CA MET A 1 -5.09 4.91 17.89
C MET A 1 -4.55 4.82 16.48
N PHE A 2 -4.57 3.64 15.83
CA PHE A 2 -4.02 3.51 14.47
C PHE A 2 -5.08 3.82 13.41
N GLU A 3 -4.68 4.53 12.37
CA GLU A 3 -5.43 4.72 11.13
C GLU A 3 -4.97 3.67 10.12
N TYR A 4 -5.89 3.07 9.36
CA TYR A 4 -5.58 2.07 8.34
C TYR A 4 -6.04 2.52 6.96
N ARG A 5 -5.26 2.15 5.93
CA ARG A 5 -5.56 2.41 4.52
C ARG A 5 -5.22 1.18 3.70
N VAL A 6 -6.05 0.87 2.69
CA VAL A 6 -5.81 -0.23 1.75
C VAL A 6 -5.83 0.35 0.35
N GLU A 7 -4.75 0.15 -0.41
CA GLU A 7 -4.64 0.60 -1.79
C GLU A 7 -4.28 -0.57 -2.72
N THR A 8 -4.66 -0.44 -3.98
CA THR A 8 -4.26 -1.40 -5.03
C THR A 8 -3.43 -0.67 -6.07
N TYR A 9 -2.29 -1.25 -6.45
CA TYR A 9 -1.42 -0.69 -7.49
C TYR A 9 -1.05 -1.74 -8.52
N SER A 10 -0.68 -1.28 -9.71
CA SER A 10 0.15 -2.11 -10.59
C SER A 10 1.52 -2.31 -9.97
N VAL A 11 2.17 -3.44 -10.24
CA VAL A 11 3.53 -3.72 -9.72
C VAL A 11 4.52 -2.61 -10.10
N LYS A 12 4.38 -2.04 -11.31
CA LYS A 12 5.22 -0.96 -11.83
C LYS A 12 5.13 0.34 -11.02
N ASN A 13 3.95 0.65 -10.47
CA ASN A 13 3.73 1.90 -9.74
C ASN A 13 3.79 1.73 -8.22
N ALA A 14 3.81 0.48 -7.73
CA ALA A 14 3.69 0.16 -6.32
C ALA A 14 4.81 0.81 -5.47
N GLU A 15 6.05 0.79 -5.94
CA GLU A 15 7.19 1.41 -5.24
C GLU A 15 7.02 2.92 -5.06
N ILE A 16 6.63 3.62 -6.13
CA ILE A 16 6.47 5.08 -6.12
C ILE A 16 5.37 5.49 -5.12
N GLU A 17 4.22 4.81 -5.16
CA GLU A 17 3.10 5.13 -4.27
C GLU A 17 3.39 4.74 -2.82
N MET A 18 4.05 3.59 -2.58
CA MET A 18 4.50 3.22 -1.23
C MET A 18 5.46 4.25 -0.65
N ASN A 19 6.43 4.75 -1.42
CA ASN A 19 7.37 5.76 -0.98
C ASN A 19 6.70 7.12 -0.73
N ARG A 20 5.72 7.50 -1.55
CA ARG A 20 4.90 8.71 -1.31
C ARG A 20 4.12 8.59 -0.01
N LEU A 21 3.49 7.47 0.27
CA LEU A 21 2.75 7.26 1.52
C LEU A 21 3.68 7.19 2.73
N ALA A 22 4.89 6.63 2.57
CA ALA A 22 5.91 6.64 3.61
C ALA A 22 6.31 8.06 4.01
N SER A 23 6.44 8.99 3.06
CA SER A 23 6.74 10.40 3.37
C SER A 23 5.58 11.13 4.07
N GLU A 24 4.35 10.62 3.93
CA GLU A 24 3.15 11.09 4.64
C GLU A 24 2.95 10.41 6.02
N GLY A 25 3.91 9.58 6.45
CA GLY A 25 3.92 8.89 7.74
C GLY A 25 3.17 7.55 7.76
N TRP A 26 2.76 7.03 6.62
CA TRP A 26 2.14 5.70 6.54
C TRP A 26 3.20 4.60 6.48
N ARG A 27 2.95 3.51 7.19
CA ARG A 27 3.81 2.32 7.22
C ARG A 27 3.10 1.16 6.54
N VAL A 28 3.80 0.45 5.64
CA VAL A 28 3.30 -0.79 5.04
C VAL A 28 3.25 -1.90 6.10
N VAL A 29 2.10 -2.56 6.22
CA VAL A 29 1.91 -3.70 7.15
C VAL A 29 1.66 -5.02 6.45
N ALA A 30 1.07 -5.00 5.26
CA ALA A 30 0.84 -6.20 4.46
C ALA A 30 0.84 -5.86 2.97
N VAL A 31 1.38 -6.77 2.16
CA VAL A 31 1.33 -6.73 0.70
C VAL A 31 0.86 -8.10 0.22
N CYS A 32 -0.18 -8.15 -0.60
CA CYS A 32 -0.62 -9.39 -1.22
C CYS A 32 -0.80 -9.23 -2.75
N PRO A 33 -0.50 -10.27 -3.54
CA PRO A 33 -0.79 -10.25 -4.97
C PRO A 33 -2.29 -10.11 -5.24
N ASN A 34 -2.66 -9.25 -6.17
CA ASN A 34 -4.03 -9.18 -6.68
C ASN A 34 -4.12 -9.90 -8.03
N GLN A 35 -4.05 -11.23 -7.99
CA GLN A 35 -4.06 -12.06 -9.19
C GLN A 35 -5.41 -12.03 -9.92
N ALA A 36 -6.51 -11.83 -9.20
CA ALA A 36 -7.85 -11.76 -9.78
C ALA A 36 -8.01 -10.56 -10.73
N MET A 37 -7.29 -9.45 -10.49
CA MET A 37 -7.29 -8.26 -11.35
C MET A 37 -6.10 -8.22 -12.34
N GLY A 38 -5.29 -9.27 -12.39
CA GLY A 38 -4.32 -9.53 -13.46
C GLY A 38 -3.01 -8.73 -13.45
N PHE A 39 -2.83 -7.68 -12.63
CA PHE A 39 -1.70 -6.75 -12.85
C PHE A 39 -1.04 -6.11 -11.61
N GLY A 40 -1.44 -6.49 -10.39
CA GLY A 40 -1.12 -5.66 -9.24
C GLY A 40 -0.89 -6.33 -7.90
N VAL A 41 -0.76 -5.46 -6.90
CA VAL A 41 -0.66 -5.78 -5.47
C VAL A 41 -1.70 -4.97 -4.71
N ILE A 42 -2.24 -5.55 -3.65
CA ILE A 42 -2.98 -4.83 -2.61
C ILE A 42 -2.01 -4.58 -1.47
N VAL A 43 -1.91 -3.33 -1.03
CA VAL A 43 -1.03 -2.89 0.05
C VAL A 43 -1.89 -2.33 1.17
N THR A 44 -1.69 -2.85 2.38
CA THR A 44 -2.29 -2.33 3.60
C THR A 44 -1.27 -1.49 4.35
N TYR A 45 -1.70 -0.32 4.81
CA TYR A 45 -0.92 0.65 5.55
C TYR A 45 -1.52 0.92 6.92
N GLU A 46 -0.66 1.28 7.88
CA GLU A 46 -1.04 1.83 9.17
C GLU A 46 -0.35 3.18 9.41
N ARG A 47 -0.98 4.06 10.18
CA ARG A 47 -0.35 5.29 10.68
C ARG A 47 -0.79 5.55 12.11
N GLN A 48 0.16 5.93 12.96
CA GLN A 48 -0.16 6.35 14.32
C GLN A 48 -0.76 7.76 14.29
N ARG A 49 -1.95 7.89 14.87
CA ARG A 49 -2.64 9.18 15.04
C ARG A 49 -2.04 9.99 16.18
#